data_AF-A0AAU9JAI3-F1
#
_entry.id   AF-A0AAU9JAI3-F1
#
_cell.length_a   1.000
_cell.length_b   1.000
_cell.length_c   1.000
_cell.angle_alpha   90.00
_cell.angle_beta   90.00
_cell.angle_gamma   90.00
#
_symmetry.space_group_name_H-M   'P 1'
#
loop_
_entity.id
_entity.type
_entity.pdbx_description
1 polymer ?
#
loop_
_entity_poly.entity_id
_entity_poly.type
_entity_poly.pdbx_seq_one_letter_code
_entity_poly.pdbx_strand_id
1 'polypeptide(L)'
;MNASSSLVEDNRARSPPRRSSQENIRFRGRAIKLKSNPLFRFNYFAACYNTNYNMVNGVRFKNIQRNRFYYWLYPLFRVRYIVVSLALSFVPFFNLLWLLILIALWGIYEKGHRVYKDNRKQVENPFERMVYNPEMCEKYRCMNKFLEVPVEYIQNEEIKASVRDGRVQIMIYNDKFKAMFYGFTKYRWIHITHICLSISIILADYLLLYHFVDFDPANPSGI
;
A
#
# COMPACT_ATOMS: atom_id res chain seq x y z
N MET A 1 -61.44 -46.55 56.00
CA MET A 1 -61.94 -46.67 54.63
C MET A 1 -62.57 -45.33 54.24
N ASN A 2 -62.34 -44.87 53.01
CA ASN A 2 -62.35 -43.46 52.52
C ASN A 2 -61.08 -42.69 52.95
N ALA A 3 -60.41 -41.86 52.15
CA ALA A 3 -60.57 -41.42 50.76
C ALA A 3 -59.23 -40.86 50.21
N SER A 4 -59.18 -40.82 48.88
CA SER A 4 -58.26 -40.18 47.93
C SER A 4 -57.62 -38.83 48.32
N SER A 5 -56.42 -38.54 47.81
CA SER A 5 -56.18 -37.36 46.94
C SER A 5 -54.76 -37.31 46.38
N SER A 6 -54.70 -36.90 45.12
CA SER A 6 -53.62 -36.74 44.15
C SER A 6 -52.72 -35.51 44.34
N LEU A 7 -51.45 -35.61 43.94
CA LEU A 7 -50.57 -34.54 43.41
C LEU A 7 -49.57 -35.23 42.47
N VAL A 8 -49.71 -35.25 41.14
CA VAL A 8 -49.59 -34.19 40.10
C VAL A 8 -48.20 -33.51 40.07
N GLU A 9 -47.44 -33.94 39.05
CA GLU A 9 -46.46 -33.25 38.19
C GLU A 9 -45.61 -32.08 38.69
N ASP A 10 -44.30 -32.13 38.41
CA ASP A 10 -43.69 -31.07 37.58
C ASP A 10 -42.44 -31.59 36.83
N ASN A 11 -42.66 -31.99 35.57
CA ASN A 11 -41.64 -32.41 34.63
C ASN A 11 -41.09 -31.15 33.91
N ARG A 12 -40.19 -30.40 34.57
CA ARG A 12 -39.59 -29.22 33.94
C ARG A 12 -38.48 -29.58 32.97
N ALA A 13 -38.85 -29.49 31.70
CA ALA A 13 -37.99 -29.40 30.54
C ALA A 13 -36.81 -28.43 30.79
N ARG A 14 -35.59 -28.96 30.71
CA ARG A 14 -34.37 -28.14 30.60
C ARG A 14 -34.38 -27.41 29.27
N SER A 15 -34.55 -26.09 29.32
CA SER A 15 -34.38 -25.21 28.18
C SER A 15 -32.92 -25.27 27.69
N PRO A 16 -32.67 -25.34 26.37
CA PRO A 16 -31.30 -25.24 25.85
C PRO A 16 -30.71 -23.85 26.17
N PRO A 17 -29.38 -23.75 26.34
CA PRO A 17 -28.73 -22.49 26.67
C PRO A 17 -29.01 -21.44 25.58
N ARG A 18 -29.51 -20.28 26.03
CA ARG A 18 -29.69 -19.08 25.21
C ARG A 18 -28.40 -18.80 24.46
N ARG A 19 -28.47 -18.77 23.12
CA ARG A 19 -27.47 -18.13 22.25
C ARG A 19 -27.19 -16.74 22.82
N SER A 20 -26.02 -16.58 23.44
CA SER A 20 -25.50 -15.31 23.90
C SER A 20 -25.38 -14.39 22.70
N SER A 21 -26.22 -13.35 22.68
CA SER A 21 -25.92 -12.00 22.21
C SER A 21 -24.77 -11.92 21.21
N GLN A 22 -25.10 -12.02 19.91
CA GLN A 22 -24.32 -11.38 18.86
C GLN A 22 -24.34 -9.87 19.12
N GLU A 23 -23.39 -9.44 19.95
CA GLU A 23 -23.11 -8.05 20.23
C GLU A 23 -22.88 -7.35 18.88
N ASN A 24 -23.67 -6.32 18.63
CA ASN A 24 -23.73 -5.58 17.39
C ASN A 24 -22.42 -4.76 17.24
N ILE A 25 -21.31 -5.42 16.91
CA ILE A 25 -20.06 -4.74 16.57
C ILE A 25 -20.37 -3.91 15.32
N ARG A 26 -20.52 -2.59 15.48
CA ARG A 26 -20.77 -1.65 14.37
C ARG A 26 -19.52 -1.60 13.48
N PHE A 27 -19.44 -2.52 12.53
CA PHE A 27 -18.35 -2.66 11.57
C PHE A 27 -18.42 -1.59 10.46
N ARG A 28 -18.19 -0.31 10.78
CA ARG A 28 -18.04 0.74 9.75
C ARG A 28 -16.59 0.80 9.23
N GLY A 29 -16.21 -0.16 8.40
CA GLY A 29 -15.00 -0.02 7.58
C GLY A 29 -15.28 0.97 6.45
N ARG A 30 -14.65 2.14 6.45
CA ARG A 30 -14.67 3.02 5.26
C ARG A 30 -13.77 2.40 4.20
N ALA A 31 -14.31 2.13 3.02
CA ALA A 31 -13.50 1.78 1.86
C ALA A 31 -12.62 2.98 1.47
N ILE A 32 -11.32 2.91 1.78
CA ILE A 32 -10.38 3.97 1.39
C ILE A 32 -10.01 3.75 -0.08
N LYS A 33 -10.44 4.66 -0.96
CA LYS A 33 -9.95 4.71 -2.35
C LYS A 33 -8.48 5.08 -2.34
N LEU A 34 -7.62 4.06 -2.35
CA LEU A 34 -6.19 4.27 -2.22
C LEU A 34 -5.60 4.75 -3.55
N LYS A 35 -4.92 5.90 -3.47
CA LYS A 35 -4.21 6.48 -4.62
C LYS A 35 -3.09 5.53 -5.07
N SER A 36 -2.82 5.47 -6.38
CA SER A 36 -1.80 4.55 -6.93
C SER A 36 -0.36 4.96 -6.64
N ASN A 37 -0.16 6.18 -6.16
CA ASN A 37 1.15 6.78 -6.01
C ASN A 37 1.97 6.03 -4.94
N PRO A 38 3.22 5.62 -5.21
CA PRO A 38 4.02 4.83 -4.28
C PRO A 38 4.33 5.57 -2.98
N LEU A 39 4.60 6.88 -3.03
CA LEU A 39 4.87 7.69 -1.84
C LEU A 39 3.62 7.75 -0.95
N PHE A 40 2.44 7.89 -1.55
CA PHE A 40 1.18 7.88 -0.80
C PHE A 40 0.91 6.50 -0.17
N ARG A 41 1.13 5.42 -0.92
CA ARG A 41 0.95 4.05 -0.46
C ARG A 41 1.86 3.74 0.73
N PHE A 42 3.13 4.13 0.64
CA PHE A 42 4.07 3.96 1.74
C PHE A 42 3.67 4.79 2.97
N ASN A 43 3.30 6.06 2.79
CA ASN A 43 2.86 6.89 3.91
C ASN A 43 1.58 6.38 4.57
N TYR A 44 0.67 5.80 3.80
CA TYR A 44 -0.51 5.12 4.36
C TYR A 44 -0.10 3.91 5.19
N PHE A 45 0.80 3.07 4.67
CA PHE A 45 1.36 1.95 5.43
C PHE A 45 2.03 2.42 6.72
N ALA A 46 2.90 3.43 6.65
CA ALA A 46 3.61 4.00 7.80
C ALA A 46 2.63 4.55 8.84
N ALA A 47 1.55 5.20 8.43
CA ALA A 47 0.52 5.68 9.34
C ALA A 47 -0.20 4.53 10.08
N CYS A 48 -0.49 3.43 9.40
CA CYS A 48 -1.08 2.25 10.05
C CYS A 48 -0.09 1.52 10.97
N TYR A 49 1.18 1.42 10.55
CA TYR A 49 2.26 0.82 11.34
C TYR A 49 2.56 1.62 12.62
N ASN A 50 2.58 2.96 12.54
CA ASN A 50 2.88 3.85 13.67
C ASN A 50 1.76 3.93 14.74
N THR A 51 0.74 3.07 14.67
CA THR A 51 -0.22 2.93 15.75
C THR A 51 0.43 2.20 16.93
N ASN A 52 0.01 2.52 18.16
CA ASN A 52 0.69 2.04 19.37
C ASN A 52 0.79 0.52 19.48
N TYR A 53 -0.17 -0.22 18.94
CA TYR A 53 -0.23 -1.68 18.99
C TYR A 53 0.44 -2.39 17.80
N ASN A 54 0.57 -1.73 16.63
CA ASN A 54 1.24 -2.33 15.48
C ASN A 54 2.76 -2.11 15.46
N MET A 55 3.22 -1.07 16.16
CA MET A 55 4.63 -0.66 16.16
C MET A 55 5.50 -1.72 16.83
N VAL A 56 6.59 -2.13 16.18
CA VAL A 56 7.57 -3.09 16.69
C VAL A 56 8.68 -2.36 17.43
N ASN A 57 9.04 -2.83 18.64
CA ASN A 57 10.13 -2.29 19.47
C ASN A 57 10.08 -0.76 19.71
N GLY A 58 8.89 -0.16 19.70
CA GLY A 58 8.74 1.29 19.89
C GLY A 58 9.24 2.16 18.73
N VAL A 59 9.68 1.56 17.62
CA VAL A 59 10.28 2.28 16.49
C VAL A 59 9.22 2.82 15.55
N ARG A 60 9.20 4.15 15.37
CA ARG A 60 8.28 4.82 14.43
C ARG A 60 8.89 4.99 13.04
N PHE A 61 8.12 4.67 12.02
CA PHE A 61 8.47 4.93 10.62
C PHE A 61 8.34 6.41 10.28
N LYS A 62 9.37 6.95 9.63
CA LYS A 62 9.34 8.31 9.09
C LYS A 62 8.46 8.37 7.85
N ASN A 63 7.61 9.39 7.77
CA ASN A 63 6.81 9.66 6.57
C ASN A 63 7.71 10.25 5.46
N ILE A 64 7.43 9.87 4.21
CA ILE A 64 8.04 10.46 3.03
C ILE A 64 7.35 11.80 2.73
N GLN A 65 8.14 12.84 2.44
CA GLN A 65 7.61 14.15 2.08
C GLN A 65 6.67 14.05 0.87
N ARG A 66 5.47 14.62 0.99
CA ARG A 66 4.50 14.65 -0.09
C ARG A 66 4.92 15.69 -1.12
N ASN A 67 4.91 15.28 -2.39
CA ASN A 67 5.19 16.19 -3.51
C ASN A 67 3.98 16.20 -4.47
N ARG A 68 3.39 17.40 -4.67
CA ARG A 68 2.19 17.58 -5.52
C ARG A 68 2.50 17.35 -7.00
N PHE A 69 3.67 17.79 -7.46
CA PHE A 69 4.12 17.60 -8.84
C PHE A 69 4.26 16.11 -9.18
N TYR A 70 4.94 15.36 -8.31
CA TYR A 70 5.03 13.90 -8.45
C TYR A 70 3.65 13.23 -8.40
N TYR A 71 2.75 13.70 -7.54
CA TYR A 71 1.40 13.17 -7.47
C TYR A 71 0.61 13.34 -8.77
N TRP A 72 0.72 14.51 -9.41
CA TRP A 72 -0.01 14.83 -10.62
C TRP A 72 0.54 14.10 -11.86
N LEU A 73 1.87 13.96 -11.98
CA LEU A 73 2.52 13.33 -13.13
C LEU A 73 2.66 11.82 -13.04
N TYR A 74 2.70 11.25 -11.83
CA TYR A 74 2.89 9.81 -11.67
C TYR A 74 1.89 8.92 -12.45
N PRO A 75 0.61 9.28 -12.64
CA PRO A 75 -0.31 8.53 -13.49
C PRO A 75 0.21 8.28 -14.91
N LEU A 76 1.05 9.16 -15.47
CA LEU A 76 1.61 9.02 -16.82
C LEU A 76 2.57 7.81 -16.95
N PHE A 77 3.12 7.32 -15.84
CA PHE A 77 3.92 6.08 -15.80
C PHE A 77 3.09 4.80 -15.83
N ARG A 78 1.76 4.89 -15.81
CA ARG A 78 0.92 3.69 -15.90
C ARG A 78 0.81 3.23 -17.35
N VAL A 79 0.73 1.92 -17.54
CA VAL A 79 0.55 1.26 -18.85
C VAL A 79 -0.55 1.91 -19.69
N ARG A 80 -1.68 2.30 -19.09
CA ARG A 80 -2.79 2.97 -19.80
C ARG A 80 -2.40 4.29 -20.47
N TYR A 81 -1.41 5.01 -19.95
CA TYR A 81 -0.95 6.31 -20.46
C TYR A 81 0.41 6.22 -21.16
N ILE A 82 0.92 5.00 -21.41
CA ILE A 82 2.23 4.81 -22.03
C ILE A 82 2.29 5.41 -23.44
N VAL A 83 1.19 5.36 -24.20
CA VAL A 83 1.09 5.95 -25.53
C VAL A 83 1.27 7.47 -25.49
N VAL A 84 0.72 8.15 -24.47
CA VAL A 84 0.91 9.59 -24.29
C VAL A 84 2.37 9.90 -23.95
N SER A 85 2.97 9.09 -23.07
CA SER A 85 4.39 9.23 -22.72
C SER A 85 5.31 9.00 -23.93
N LEU A 86 4.98 8.04 -24.79
CA LEU A 86 5.69 7.76 -26.04
C LEU A 86 5.52 8.92 -27.03
N ALA A 87 4.30 9.40 -27.26
CA ALA A 87 4.04 10.51 -28.17
C ALA A 87 4.85 11.76 -27.79
N LEU A 88 4.91 12.11 -26.49
CA LEU A 88 5.73 13.23 -26.01
C LEU A 88 7.24 13.04 -26.24
N SER A 89 7.70 11.80 -26.35
CA SER A 89 9.12 11.48 -26.56
C SER A 89 9.56 11.61 -28.02
N PHE A 90 8.64 11.57 -28.98
CA PHE A 90 8.93 11.71 -30.42
C PHE A 90 8.86 13.16 -30.94
N VAL A 91 8.29 14.08 -30.16
CA VAL A 91 8.20 15.48 -30.58
C VAL A 91 9.53 16.18 -30.27
N PRO A 92 10.26 16.70 -31.28
CA PRO A 92 11.52 17.40 -31.07
C PRO A 92 11.37 18.58 -30.09
N PHE A 93 12.43 18.88 -29.34
CA PHE A 93 12.46 19.85 -28.22
C PHE A 93 11.62 19.47 -27.00
N PHE A 94 10.39 18.97 -27.21
CA PHE A 94 9.54 18.47 -26.13
C PHE A 94 10.10 17.18 -25.50
N ASN A 95 10.77 16.34 -26.28
CA ASN A 95 11.43 15.13 -25.80
C ASN A 95 12.52 15.41 -24.75
N LEU A 96 13.34 16.46 -24.93
CA LEU A 96 14.33 16.92 -23.95
C LEU A 96 13.66 17.44 -22.68
N LEU A 97 12.63 18.29 -22.82
CA LEU A 97 11.86 18.78 -21.68
C LEU A 97 11.20 17.62 -20.90
N TRP A 98 10.65 16.65 -21.62
CA TRP A 98 10.06 15.45 -21.05
C TRP A 98 11.10 14.63 -20.28
N LEU A 99 12.30 14.42 -20.84
CA LEU A 99 13.39 13.74 -20.14
C LEU A 99 13.78 14.45 -18.84
N LEU A 100 13.88 15.79 -18.84
CA LEU A 100 14.15 16.57 -17.63
C LEU A 100 13.06 16.37 -16.56
N ILE A 101 11.79 16.33 -16.97
CA ILE A 101 10.66 16.01 -16.07
C ILE A 101 10.81 14.60 -15.49
N LEU A 102 11.16 13.60 -16.31
CA LEU A 102 11.38 12.23 -15.86
C LEU A 102 12.51 12.13 -14.84
N ILE A 103 13.63 12.81 -15.08
CA ILE A 103 14.77 12.87 -14.14
C ILE A 103 14.34 13.55 -12.84
N ALA A 104 13.59 14.65 -12.90
CA ALA A 104 13.08 15.32 -11.70
C ALA A 104 12.15 14.41 -10.87
N LEU A 105 11.25 13.67 -11.52
CA LEU A 105 10.37 12.70 -10.87
C LEU A 105 11.16 11.55 -10.24
N TRP A 106 12.18 11.04 -10.93
CA TRP A 106 13.08 10.02 -10.37
C TRP A 106 13.84 10.55 -9.16
N GLY A 107 14.34 11.79 -9.19
CA GLY A 107 15.00 12.43 -8.05
C GLY A 107 14.09 12.57 -6.83
N ILE A 108 12.82 12.93 -7.03
CA ILE A 108 11.81 12.97 -5.96
C ILE A 108 11.57 11.56 -5.40
N TYR A 109 11.44 10.56 -6.27
CA TYR A 109 11.26 9.17 -5.87
C TYR A 109 12.46 8.66 -5.07
N GLU A 110 13.70 8.94 -5.49
CA GLU A 110 14.91 8.47 -4.79
C GLU A 110 15.07 9.08 -3.40
N LYS A 111 14.70 10.36 -3.22
CA LYS A 111 14.63 10.96 -1.88
C LYS A 111 13.68 10.16 -0.98
N GLY A 112 12.51 9.78 -1.49
CA GLY A 112 11.57 8.91 -0.77
C GLY A 112 12.11 7.48 -0.55
N HIS A 113 12.84 6.94 -1.52
CA HIS A 113 13.44 5.61 -1.43
C HIS A 113 14.52 5.52 -0.36
N ARG A 114 15.29 6.59 -0.13
CA ARG A 114 16.23 6.67 1.00
C ARG A 114 15.50 6.54 2.34
N VAL A 115 14.43 7.31 2.54
CA VAL A 115 13.60 7.22 3.77
C VAL A 115 13.00 5.82 3.94
N TYR A 116 12.52 5.21 2.85
CA TYR A 116 12.05 3.82 2.87
C TYR A 116 13.15 2.83 3.32
N LYS A 117 14.36 2.93 2.75
CA LYS A 117 15.49 2.07 3.14
C LYS A 117 15.87 2.26 4.60
N ASP A 118 15.88 3.50 5.08
CA ASP A 118 16.21 3.80 6.48
C ASP A 118 15.17 3.24 7.45
N ASN A 119 13.88 3.33 7.12
CA ASN A 119 12.81 2.70 7.90
C ASN A 119 12.94 1.17 7.90
N ARG A 120 13.21 0.57 6.72
CA ARG A 120 13.36 -0.89 6.59
C ARG A 120 14.57 -1.45 7.35
N LYS A 121 15.65 -0.69 7.46
CA LYS A 121 16.83 -1.10 8.26
C LYS A 121 16.53 -1.17 9.76
N GLN A 122 15.58 -0.36 10.25
CA GLN A 122 15.27 -0.30 11.68
C GLN A 122 14.35 -1.44 12.13
N VAL A 123 13.55 -2.00 11.22
CA VAL A 123 12.56 -3.05 11.54
C VAL A 123 12.57 -4.08 10.41
N GLU A 124 13.07 -5.27 10.72
CA GLU A 124 13.19 -6.37 9.76
C GLU A 124 11.81 -6.83 9.27
N ASN A 125 10.88 -7.08 10.20
CA ASN A 125 9.51 -7.48 9.90
C ASN A 125 8.48 -6.49 10.48
N PRO A 126 8.00 -5.49 9.70
CA PRO A 126 7.03 -4.52 10.21
C PRO A 126 5.60 -5.07 10.34
N PHE A 127 5.38 -6.36 10.03
CA PHE A 127 4.08 -7.01 10.09
C PHE A 127 3.92 -7.93 11.30
N GLU A 128 4.93 -8.05 12.15
CA GLU A 128 4.98 -8.97 13.29
C GLU A 128 3.77 -8.84 14.23
N ARG A 129 3.34 -7.60 14.53
CA ARG A 129 2.18 -7.31 15.39
C ARG A 129 0.86 -7.17 14.64
N MET A 130 0.82 -7.54 13.37
CA MET A 130 -0.36 -7.45 12.51
C MET A 130 -0.83 -8.85 12.12
N VAL A 131 -2.15 -9.04 11.99
CA VAL A 131 -2.73 -10.35 11.66
C VAL A 131 -2.98 -10.45 10.17
N TYR A 132 -2.30 -11.38 9.49
CA TYR A 132 -2.56 -11.66 8.09
C TYR A 132 -3.86 -12.47 7.95
N ASN A 133 -4.90 -11.87 7.38
CA ASN A 133 -6.18 -12.55 7.12
C ASN A 133 -6.86 -11.95 5.87
N PRO A 134 -6.57 -12.48 4.66
CA PRO A 134 -7.10 -11.96 3.41
C PRO A 134 -8.62 -12.17 3.28
N GLU A 135 -9.15 -13.30 3.76
CA GLU A 135 -10.57 -13.63 3.70
C GLU A 135 -11.44 -12.62 4.46
N MET A 136 -11.02 -12.25 5.67
CA MET A 136 -11.69 -11.20 6.45
C MET A 136 -11.62 -9.85 5.76
N CYS A 137 -10.47 -9.50 5.18
CA CYS A 137 -10.31 -8.26 4.43
C CYS A 137 -11.22 -8.22 3.18
N GLU A 138 -11.39 -9.35 2.49
CA GLU A 138 -12.30 -9.49 1.35
C GLU A 138 -13.77 -9.36 1.77
N LYS A 139 -14.17 -10.03 2.86
CA LYS A 139 -15.52 -9.90 3.46
C LYS A 139 -15.86 -8.44 3.78
N TYR A 140 -14.88 -7.67 4.27
CA TYR A 140 -15.04 -6.24 4.55
C TYR A 140 -14.72 -5.32 3.38
N ARG A 141 -14.34 -5.86 2.21
CA ARG A 141 -13.94 -5.11 1.01
C ARG A 141 -12.87 -4.04 1.30
N CYS A 142 -11.89 -4.37 2.14
CA CYS A 142 -10.80 -3.48 2.54
C CYS A 142 -9.43 -4.14 2.37
N MET A 143 -8.35 -3.37 2.52
CA MET A 143 -6.98 -3.90 2.48
C MET A 143 -6.41 -4.19 3.86
N ASN A 144 -6.86 -3.41 4.84
CA ASN A 144 -6.55 -3.56 6.24
C ASN A 144 -7.73 -3.04 7.06
N LYS A 145 -7.87 -3.53 8.29
CA LYS A 145 -8.92 -3.11 9.22
C LYS A 145 -8.46 -3.28 10.65
N PHE A 146 -8.80 -2.31 11.50
CA PHE A 146 -8.61 -2.40 12.93
C PHE A 146 -9.83 -3.05 13.57
N LEU A 147 -9.61 -4.01 14.45
CA LEU A 147 -10.63 -4.76 15.17
C LEU A 147 -10.30 -4.77 16.66
N GLU A 148 -11.33 -4.67 17.48
CA GLU A 148 -11.21 -4.95 18.92
C GLU A 148 -11.69 -6.38 19.17
N VAL A 149 -10.85 -7.18 19.80
CA VAL A 149 -11.12 -8.61 20.03
C VAL A 149 -10.86 -8.92 21.50
N PRO A 150 -11.67 -9.76 22.17
CA PRO A 150 -11.33 -10.25 23.50
C PRO A 150 -10.01 -11.03 23.48
N VAL A 151 -9.23 -10.92 24.54
CA VAL A 151 -7.88 -11.53 24.66
C VAL A 151 -7.88 -13.04 24.41
N GLU A 152 -8.96 -13.70 24.81
CA GLU A 152 -9.17 -15.14 24.71
C GLU A 152 -9.03 -15.67 23.27
N TYR A 153 -9.30 -14.83 22.27
CA TYR A 153 -9.26 -15.22 20.85
C TYR A 153 -7.89 -15.01 20.19
N ILE A 154 -6.91 -14.45 20.92
CA ILE A 154 -5.59 -14.16 20.39
C ILE A 154 -4.60 -15.23 20.87
N GLN A 155 -4.00 -15.95 19.92
CA GLN A 155 -2.97 -16.95 20.22
C GLN A 155 -1.56 -16.36 20.36
N ASN A 156 -1.32 -15.16 19.79
CA ASN A 156 0.00 -14.52 19.81
C ASN A 156 0.23 -13.75 21.12
N GLU A 157 1.15 -14.25 21.95
CA GLU A 157 1.54 -13.68 23.25
C GLU A 157 2.05 -12.23 23.16
N GLU A 158 2.75 -11.86 22.08
CA GLU A 158 3.25 -10.48 21.93
C GLU A 158 2.11 -9.47 21.72
N ILE A 159 1.03 -9.91 21.09
CA ILE A 159 -0.17 -9.10 20.89
C ILE A 159 -0.94 -8.98 22.22
N LYS A 160 -0.93 -10.01 23.06
CA LYS A 160 -1.51 -9.97 24.41
C LYS A 160 -0.80 -8.99 25.35
N ALA A 161 0.44 -8.61 25.08
CA ALA A 161 1.11 -7.58 25.88
C ALA A 161 0.47 -6.17 25.73
N SER A 162 -0.41 -5.98 24.74
CA SER A 162 -1.06 -4.69 24.44
C SER A 162 -2.51 -4.57 24.94
N VAL A 163 -2.89 -5.40 25.92
CA VAL A 163 -4.25 -5.46 26.48
C VAL A 163 -4.67 -4.17 27.19
N ARG A 164 -5.88 -3.71 26.89
CA ARG A 164 -6.62 -2.73 27.71
C ARG A 164 -7.99 -3.30 28.01
N ASP A 165 -8.34 -3.38 29.29
CA ASP A 165 -9.67 -3.77 29.76
C ASP A 165 -10.17 -5.12 29.19
N GLY A 166 -9.28 -6.11 29.07
CA GLY A 166 -9.61 -7.45 28.55
C GLY A 166 -9.86 -7.52 27.04
N ARG A 167 -9.63 -6.41 26.31
CA ARG A 167 -9.70 -6.32 24.85
C ARG A 167 -8.35 -5.94 24.27
N VAL A 168 -8.12 -6.38 23.04
CA VAL A 168 -6.93 -6.02 22.26
C VAL A 168 -7.35 -5.43 20.93
N GLN A 169 -6.70 -4.34 20.54
CA GLN A 169 -6.80 -3.79 19.20
C GLN A 169 -5.78 -4.47 18.29
N ILE A 170 -6.28 -5.18 17.28
CA ILE A 170 -5.44 -5.78 16.23
C ILE A 170 -5.73 -5.13 14.90
N MET A 171 -4.72 -5.11 14.01
CA MET A 171 -4.93 -4.82 12.61
C MET A 171 -4.88 -6.09 11.79
N ILE A 172 -5.98 -6.41 11.10
CA ILE A 172 -5.97 -7.42 10.05
C ILE A 172 -5.54 -6.78 8.72
N TYR A 173 -4.83 -7.52 7.88
CA TYR A 173 -4.41 -7.05 6.57
C TYR A 173 -4.36 -8.16 5.51
N ASN A 174 -4.30 -7.76 4.23
CA ASN A 174 -4.17 -8.66 3.08
C ASN A 174 -2.94 -8.36 2.20
N ASP A 175 -2.80 -9.10 1.10
CA ASP A 175 -1.70 -8.94 0.13
C ASP A 175 -1.58 -7.54 -0.44
N LYS A 176 -2.70 -6.83 -0.65
CA LYS A 176 -2.69 -5.47 -1.20
C LYS A 176 -2.03 -4.50 -0.22
N PHE A 177 -2.28 -4.65 1.07
CA PHE A 177 -1.61 -3.87 2.12
C PHE A 177 -0.13 -4.24 2.22
N LYS A 178 0.19 -5.54 2.23
CA LYS A 178 1.57 -6.04 2.23
C LYS A 178 2.39 -5.51 1.05
N ALA A 179 1.78 -5.47 -0.13
CA ALA A 179 2.39 -4.94 -1.35
C ALA A 179 2.69 -3.43 -1.29
N MET A 180 2.05 -2.65 -0.40
CA MET A 180 2.39 -1.23 -0.25
C MET A 180 3.79 -1.02 0.33
N PHE A 181 4.23 -1.93 1.21
CA PHE A 181 5.55 -1.87 1.81
C PHE A 181 6.60 -2.51 0.90
N TYR A 182 6.41 -3.78 0.50
CA TYR A 182 7.40 -4.50 -0.30
C TYR A 182 7.44 -4.08 -1.77
N GLY A 183 6.34 -3.54 -2.29
CA GLY A 183 6.26 -3.06 -3.67
C GLY A 183 6.99 -1.74 -3.90
N PHE A 184 7.43 -1.03 -2.85
CA PHE A 184 8.01 0.30 -2.99
C PHE A 184 9.21 0.31 -3.96
N THR A 185 10.13 -0.65 -3.83
CA THR A 185 11.32 -0.79 -4.68
C THR A 185 11.01 -1.06 -6.15
N LYS A 186 9.91 -1.75 -6.46
CA LYS A 186 9.53 -2.06 -7.85
C LYS A 186 9.32 -0.80 -8.69
N TYR A 187 8.85 0.27 -8.06
CA TYR A 187 8.63 1.56 -8.73
C TYR A 187 9.92 2.26 -9.15
N ARG A 188 11.07 1.91 -8.55
CA ARG A 188 12.37 2.43 -8.98
C ARG A 188 12.67 2.03 -10.43
N TRP A 189 12.47 0.74 -10.73
CA TRP A 189 12.68 0.20 -12.06
C TRP A 189 11.74 0.82 -13.09
N ILE A 190 10.50 1.12 -12.72
CA ILE A 190 9.57 1.82 -13.60
C ILE A 190 10.15 3.19 -14.04
N HIS A 191 10.69 3.98 -13.11
CA HIS A 191 11.31 5.27 -13.46
C HIS A 191 12.53 5.08 -14.37
N ILE A 192 13.41 4.15 -14.02
CA ILE A 192 14.62 3.85 -14.80
C ILE A 192 14.24 3.44 -16.22
N THR A 193 13.27 2.53 -16.39
CA THR A 193 12.80 2.09 -17.72
C THR A 193 12.29 3.25 -18.55
N HIS A 194 11.47 4.14 -17.97
CA HIS A 194 10.96 5.32 -18.70
C HIS A 194 12.07 6.30 -19.09
N ILE A 195 13.07 6.51 -18.22
CA ILE A 195 14.23 7.35 -18.53
C ILE A 195 15.05 6.73 -19.66
N CYS A 196 15.41 5.45 -19.57
CA CYS A 196 16.16 4.75 -20.60
C CYS A 196 15.44 4.75 -21.95
N LEU A 197 14.12 4.55 -21.94
CA LEU A 197 13.28 4.62 -23.13
C LEU A 197 13.31 6.02 -23.75
N SER A 198 13.14 7.07 -22.94
CA SER A 198 13.18 8.45 -23.42
C SER A 198 14.54 8.82 -24.00
N ILE A 199 15.65 8.41 -23.36
CA ILE A 199 17.01 8.61 -23.90
C ILE A 199 17.18 7.87 -25.23
N SER A 200 16.69 6.63 -25.33
CA SER A 200 16.81 5.84 -26.56
C SER A 200 16.05 6.47 -27.73
N ILE A 201 14.86 7.03 -27.49
CA ILE A 201 14.07 7.73 -28.50
C ILE A 201 14.78 9.02 -28.94
N ILE A 202 15.27 9.83 -27.99
CA ILE A 202 16.01 11.06 -28.31
C ILE A 202 17.24 10.76 -29.17
N LEU A 203 18.00 9.71 -28.84
CA LEU A 203 19.15 9.28 -29.64
C LEU A 203 18.74 8.84 -31.04
N ALA A 204 17.66 8.07 -31.18
CA ALA A 204 17.16 7.64 -32.48
C ALA A 204 16.68 8.83 -33.33
N ASP A 205 15.93 9.77 -32.74
CA ASP A 205 15.47 10.98 -33.42
C ASP A 205 16.66 11.83 -33.90
N TYR A 206 17.71 11.95 -33.08
CA TYR A 206 18.92 12.67 -33.44
C TYR A 206 19.67 11.98 -34.57
N LEU A 207 19.89 10.66 -34.49
CA LEU A 207 20.54 9.89 -35.57
C LEU A 207 19.77 9.99 -36.89
N LEU A 208 18.44 9.93 -36.85
CA LEU A 208 17.58 10.11 -38.02
C LEU A 208 17.71 11.53 -38.59
N LEU A 209 17.68 12.56 -37.74
CA LEU A 209 17.86 13.95 -38.17
C LEU A 209 19.22 14.14 -38.88
N TYR A 210 20.30 13.60 -38.32
CA TYR A 210 21.63 13.66 -38.95
C TYR A 210 21.66 12.98 -40.31
N HIS A 211 21.04 11.80 -40.42
CA HIS A 211 20.93 11.10 -41.69
C HIS A 211 20.14 11.90 -42.74
N PHE A 212 19.09 12.62 -42.35
CA PHE A 212 18.27 13.40 -43.29
C PHE A 212 18.88 14.75 -43.69
N VAL A 213 19.74 15.34 -42.85
CA VAL A 213 20.33 16.66 -43.09
C VAL A 213 21.66 16.56 -43.85
N ASP A 214 22.14 15.35 -44.18
CA ASP A 214 23.45 15.11 -44.83
C ASP A 214 24.62 15.83 -44.14
N PHE A 215 24.48 16.09 -42.84
CA PHE A 215 25.50 16.75 -42.04
C PHE A 215 26.56 15.72 -41.69
N ASP A 216 27.61 15.64 -42.50
CA ASP A 216 28.79 14.83 -42.20
C ASP A 216 29.64 15.54 -41.12
N PRO A 217 29.66 15.05 -39.87
CA PRO A 217 30.50 15.65 -38.83
C PRO A 217 32.00 15.53 -39.14
N ALA A 218 32.39 14.69 -40.10
CA ALA A 218 33.77 14.58 -40.59
C ALA A 218 34.10 15.59 -41.70
N ASN A 219 33.11 16.29 -42.29
CA ASN A 219 33.32 17.24 -43.37
C ASN A 219 32.38 18.46 -43.29
N PRO A 220 32.62 19.40 -42.36
CA PRO A 220 31.74 20.56 -42.13
C PRO A 220 31.75 21.62 -43.25
N SER A 221 32.49 21.42 -44.34
CA SER A 221 32.65 22.38 -45.44
C SER A 221 31.74 22.14 -46.65
N GLY A 222 30.66 21.37 -46.51
CA GLY A 222 29.69 21.13 -47.59
C GLY A 222 28.70 22.29 -47.85
N ILE A 223 29.19 23.52 -48.00
CA ILE A 223 28.49 24.63 -48.67
C ILE A 223 29.26 24.97 -49.94
#